data_AF-A0A2V5KDP5-F1
#
_entry.id   AF-A0A2V5KDP5-F1
#
_cell.length_a   1.000
_cell.length_b   1.000
_cell.length_c   1.000
_cell.angle_alpha   90.00
_cell.angle_beta   90.00
_cell.angle_gamma   90.00
#
_symmetry.space_group_name_H-M   'P 1'
#
loop_
_entity.id
_entity.type
_entity.pdbx_description
1 polymer ?
#
loop_
_entity_poly.entity_id
_entity_poly.type
_entity_poly.pdbx_seq_one_letter_code
_entity_poly.pdbx_strand_id
1 'polypeptide(L)'
;MRGEFHRFSGTIEVDRDHPERSSVTARISVGSIDTKIQKRDHHLLSAEFFDAAKFPEITFKSRSLKRTGENGGDIIGDFTMHGVTKPMTLHVKLTTAPSSESLPERTRWIVTTDPINRKDFGLMFSSATESI
;
A
#
# COMPACT_ATOMS: atom_id res chain seq x y z
N MET A 1 2.07 -6.28 16.55
CA MET A 1 1.04 -7.18 15.99
C MET A 1 1.16 -7.19 14.48
N ARG A 2 0.83 -8.29 13.80
CA ARG A 2 0.83 -8.38 12.33
C ARG A 2 -0.61 -8.54 11.81
N GLY A 3 -0.82 -8.18 10.54
CA GLY A 3 -2.07 -8.33 9.80
C GLY A 3 -1.81 -8.10 8.31
N GLU A 4 -2.74 -8.57 7.48
CA GLU A 4 -2.63 -8.51 6.03
C GLU A 4 -3.98 -8.20 5.38
N PHE A 5 -3.97 -7.74 4.13
CA PHE A 5 -5.17 -7.62 3.31
C PHE A 5 -5.10 -8.66 2.19
N HIS A 6 -6.08 -9.57 2.15
CA HIS A 6 -6.08 -10.68 1.18
C HIS A 6 -6.50 -10.26 -0.23
N ARG A 7 -7.16 -9.11 -0.39
CA ARG A 7 -7.65 -8.64 -1.68
C ARG A 7 -7.07 -7.28 -2.01
N PHE A 8 -6.21 -7.27 -3.02
CA PHE A 8 -5.65 -6.07 -3.61
C PHE A 8 -5.48 -6.26 -5.12
N SER A 9 -5.36 -5.15 -5.83
CA SER A 9 -5.07 -5.10 -7.26
C SER A 9 -4.14 -3.92 -7.54
N GLY A 10 -3.46 -3.96 -8.68
CA GLY A 10 -2.63 -2.85 -9.12
C GLY A 10 -2.31 -2.94 -10.59
N THR A 11 -1.95 -1.80 -11.16
CA THR A 11 -1.54 -1.67 -12.56
C THR A 11 -0.24 -0.90 -12.59
N ILE A 12 0.71 -1.41 -13.37
CA ILE A 12 2.00 -0.77 -13.63
C ILE A 12 2.07 -0.54 -15.14
N GLU A 13 2.19 0.71 -15.53
CA GLU A 13 2.43 1.11 -16.91
C GLU A 13 3.88 1.59 -17.01
N VAL A 14 4.66 0.95 -17.87
CA VAL A 14 6.08 1.27 -18.04
C VAL A 14 6.27 1.88 -19.41
N ASP A 15 6.71 3.13 -19.43
CA ASP A 15 7.22 3.77 -20.63
C ASP A 15 8.74 3.57 -20.66
N ARG A 16 9.23 2.78 -21.63
CA ARG A 16 10.65 2.39 -21.72
C ARG A 16 11.52 3.51 -22.28
N ASP A 17 10.94 4.38 -23.10
CA ASP A 17 11.64 5.49 -23.73
C ASP A 17 11.65 6.70 -22.79
N HIS A 18 10.60 6.84 -21.97
CA HIS A 18 10.42 7.88 -20.96
C HIS A 18 10.03 7.29 -19.59
N PRO A 19 10.97 6.70 -18.84
CA PRO A 19 10.68 6.07 -17.54
C PRO A 19 9.93 6.96 -16.55
N GLU A 20 10.12 8.27 -16.61
CA GLU A 20 9.41 9.28 -15.83
C GLU A 20 7.90 9.37 -16.11
N ARG A 21 7.43 8.88 -17.26
CA ARG A 21 6.00 8.78 -17.63
C ARG A 21 5.36 7.48 -17.15
N SER A 22 6.14 6.57 -16.58
CA SER A 22 5.62 5.33 -16.01
C SER A 22 4.66 5.62 -14.85
N SER A 23 3.61 4.81 -14.73
CA SER A 23 2.56 5.00 -13.73
C SER A 23 2.32 3.72 -12.93
N VAL A 24 1.98 3.87 -11.65
CA VAL A 24 1.59 2.79 -10.76
C VAL A 24 0.31 3.17 -10.04
N THR A 25 -0.68 2.29 -10.11
CA THR A 25 -1.88 2.38 -9.29
C THR A 25 -2.03 1.11 -8.47
N ALA A 26 -2.53 1.25 -7.25
CA ALA A 26 -2.88 0.13 -6.39
C ALA A 26 -4.22 0.41 -5.68
N ARG A 27 -4.98 -0.66 -5.47
CA ARG A 27 -6.23 -0.66 -4.71
C ARG A 27 -6.22 -1.84 -3.75
N ILE A 28 -6.61 -1.60 -2.50
CA ILE A 28 -6.72 -2.62 -1.45
C ILE A 28 -8.16 -2.59 -0.93
N SER A 29 -8.80 -3.74 -0.89
CA SER A 29 -10.15 -3.87 -0.32
C SER A 29 -10.05 -3.95 1.20
N VAL A 30 -10.58 -2.94 1.89
CA VAL A 30 -10.54 -2.84 3.35
C VAL A 30 -11.19 -4.06 4.01
N GLY A 31 -12.31 -4.53 3.45
CA GLY A 31 -13.03 -5.73 3.90
C GLY A 31 -12.26 -7.04 3.77
N SER A 32 -11.00 -7.02 3.32
CA SER A 32 -10.13 -8.20 3.24
C SER A 32 -9.09 -8.27 4.34
N ILE A 33 -9.17 -7.37 5.32
CA ILE A 33 -8.27 -7.36 6.47
C ILE A 33 -8.36 -8.68 7.24
N ASP A 34 -7.21 -9.22 7.58
CA ASP A 34 -7.06 -10.42 8.39
C ASP A 34 -5.91 -10.24 9.36
N THR A 35 -6.25 -10.28 10.64
CA THR A 35 -5.29 -10.20 11.72
C THR A 35 -5.13 -11.50 12.48
N LYS A 36 -5.71 -12.58 11.96
CA LYS A 36 -5.89 -13.89 12.59
C LYS A 36 -6.73 -13.84 13.88
N ILE A 37 -7.45 -12.74 14.12
CA ILE A 37 -8.35 -12.54 15.26
C ILE A 37 -9.65 -11.92 14.75
N GLN A 38 -10.64 -12.76 14.48
CA GLN A 38 -11.91 -12.36 13.85
C GLN A 38 -12.61 -11.19 14.55
N LYS A 39 -12.64 -11.18 15.90
CA LYS A 39 -13.23 -10.06 16.66
C LYS A 39 -12.51 -8.74 16.39
N ARG A 40 -11.19 -8.77 16.23
CA ARG A 40 -10.38 -7.59 15.92
C ARG A 40 -10.63 -7.14 14.48
N ASP A 41 -10.73 -8.09 13.55
CA ASP A 41 -11.05 -7.77 12.15
C ASP A 41 -12.40 -7.06 12.03
N HIS A 42 -13.43 -7.58 12.72
CA HIS A 42 -14.73 -6.90 12.78
C HIS A 42 -14.65 -5.50 13.37
N HIS A 43 -13.85 -5.28 14.43
CA HIS A 43 -13.68 -3.96 15.03
C HIS A 43 -12.97 -2.99 14.08
N LEU A 44 -11.92 -3.46 13.38
CA LEU A 44 -11.17 -2.65 12.41
C LEU A 44 -12.04 -2.22 11.21
N LEU A 45 -13.03 -3.02 10.83
CA LEU A 45 -13.96 -2.68 9.74
C LEU A 45 -15.04 -1.67 10.14
N SER A 46 -15.25 -1.46 11.44
CA SER A 46 -16.31 -0.57 11.95
C SER A 46 -16.03 0.90 11.70
N ALA A 47 -17.05 1.74 11.92
CA ALA A 47 -16.97 3.20 11.81
C ALA A 47 -15.98 3.85 12.80
N GLU A 48 -15.53 3.11 13.82
CA GLU A 48 -14.50 3.59 14.76
C GLU A 48 -13.07 3.50 14.18
N PHE A 49 -12.88 2.76 13.08
CA PHE A 49 -11.59 2.57 12.42
C PHE A 49 -11.72 2.82 10.93
N PHE A 50 -11.61 1.78 10.09
CA PHE A 50 -11.54 1.98 8.64
C PHE A 50 -12.88 2.40 8.03
N ASP A 51 -13.99 2.32 8.77
CA ASP A 51 -15.34 2.61 8.30
C ASP A 51 -15.57 1.99 6.90
N ALA A 52 -15.39 0.67 6.81
CA ALA A 52 -15.31 -0.04 5.54
C ALA A 52 -16.60 0.09 4.70
N ALA A 53 -17.72 0.42 5.35
CA ALA A 53 -18.98 0.71 4.68
C ALA A 53 -18.92 2.02 3.87
N LYS A 54 -18.23 3.05 4.39
CA LYS A 54 -18.07 4.36 3.74
C LYS A 54 -16.80 4.46 2.89
N PHE A 55 -15.72 3.82 3.34
CA PHE A 55 -14.41 3.82 2.69
C PHE A 55 -13.95 2.38 2.41
N PRO A 56 -14.53 1.71 1.41
CA PRO A 56 -14.27 0.29 1.16
C PRO A 56 -12.87 0.01 0.58
N GLU A 57 -12.17 1.04 0.10
CA GLU A 57 -10.89 0.91 -0.58
C GLU A 57 -9.82 1.85 0.00
N ILE A 58 -8.59 1.32 0.08
CA ILE A 58 -7.37 2.10 0.23
C ILE A 58 -6.72 2.15 -1.15
N THR A 59 -6.26 3.33 -1.59
CA THR A 59 -5.71 3.51 -2.93
C THR A 59 -4.36 4.20 -2.91
N PHE A 60 -3.52 3.88 -3.90
CA PHE A 60 -2.27 4.57 -4.18
C PHE A 60 -2.21 4.92 -5.66
N LYS A 61 -1.81 6.15 -5.97
CA LYS A 61 -1.55 6.61 -7.34
C LYS A 61 -0.20 7.30 -7.43
N SER A 62 0.71 6.77 -8.23
CA SER A 62 2.03 7.38 -8.43
C SER A 62 1.91 8.76 -9.08
N ARG A 63 2.81 9.67 -8.69
CA ARG A 63 3.04 10.96 -9.32
C ARG A 63 4.38 11.01 -10.03
N SER A 64 5.39 10.36 -9.48
CA SER A 64 6.74 10.33 -10.05
C SER A 64 7.51 9.11 -9.59
N LEU A 65 8.44 8.66 -10.43
CA LEU A 65 9.39 7.60 -10.11
C LEU A 65 10.81 8.16 -10.11
N LYS A 66 11.59 7.82 -9.08
CA LYS A 66 13.00 8.20 -8.96
C LYS A 66 13.84 6.94 -8.79
N ARG A 67 14.81 6.71 -9.68
CA ARG A 67 15.77 5.62 -9.49
C ARG A 67 16.71 5.94 -8.34
N THR A 68 16.91 4.99 -7.44
CA THR A 68 17.84 5.08 -6.29
C THR A 68 19.06 4.17 -6.46
N GLY A 69 19.10 3.40 -7.54
CA GLY A 69 20.24 2.58 -7.96
C GLY A 69 19.88 1.70 -9.15
N GLU A 70 20.77 0.78 -9.50
CA GLU A 70 20.53 -0.18 -10.59
C GLU A 70 19.29 -1.05 -10.31
N ASN A 71 19.14 -1.46 -9.05
CA ASN A 71 18.14 -2.42 -8.58
C ASN A 71 17.10 -1.81 -7.62
N GLY A 72 16.92 -0.48 -7.63
CA GLY A 72 16.02 0.19 -6.69
C GLY A 72 15.46 1.51 -7.21
N GLY A 73 14.29 1.87 -6.70
CA GLY A 73 13.65 3.15 -6.99
C GLY A 73 12.61 3.52 -5.95
N ASP A 74 12.35 4.81 -5.86
CA ASP A 74 11.30 5.40 -5.04
C ASP A 74 10.14 5.83 -5.94
N ILE A 75 8.93 5.39 -5.61
CA ILE A 75 7.70 5.82 -6.26
C ILE A 75 6.98 6.76 -5.30
N ILE A 76 6.95 8.04 -5.66
CA ILE A 76 6.25 9.07 -4.90
C ILE A 76 4.84 9.15 -5.46
N GLY A 77 3.84 9.07 -4.59
CA GLY A 77 2.44 9.08 -5.00
C GLY A 77 1.50 9.60 -3.93
N ASP A 78 0.22 9.60 -4.30
CA ASP A 78 -0.88 9.97 -3.44
C ASP A 78 -1.49 8.70 -2.86
N PHE A 79 -1.44 8.57 -1.54
CA PHE A 79 -2.03 7.48 -0.77
C PHE A 79 -3.32 7.96 -0.12
N THR A 80 -4.42 7.26 -0.40
CA THR A 80 -5.74 7.58 0.14
C THR A 80 -6.23 6.44 1.02
N MET A 81 -6.54 6.77 2.26
CA MET A 81 -7.09 5.85 3.25
C MET A 81 -8.12 6.60 4.09
N HIS A 82 -9.27 5.97 4.35
CA HIS A 82 -10.33 6.56 5.17
C HIS A 82 -10.76 7.98 4.69
N GLY A 83 -10.84 8.16 3.37
CA GLY A 83 -11.23 9.43 2.73
C GLY A 83 -10.18 10.54 2.75
N VAL A 84 -9.01 10.33 3.36
CA VAL A 84 -7.93 11.32 3.42
C VAL A 84 -6.79 10.92 2.49
N THR A 85 -6.36 11.86 1.65
CA THR A 85 -5.21 11.68 0.74
C THR A 85 -3.97 12.38 1.27
N LYS A 86 -2.84 11.67 1.29
CA LYS A 86 -1.53 12.17 1.70
C LYS A 86 -0.43 11.70 0.74
N PRO A 87 0.65 12.48 0.58
CA PRO A 87 1.80 12.01 -0.17
C PRO A 87 2.49 10.86 0.59
N MET A 88 2.91 9.83 -0.14
CA MET A 88 3.65 8.69 0.39
C MET A 88 4.72 8.24 -0.61
N THR A 89 5.82 7.70 -0.11
CA THR A 89 6.87 7.09 -0.91
C THR A 89 6.83 5.58 -0.75
N LEU A 90 6.82 4.86 -1.87
CA LEU A 90 7.05 3.42 -1.93
C LEU A 90 8.49 3.17 -2.37
N HIS A 91 9.25 2.46 -1.53
CA HIS A 91 10.60 2.01 -1.83
C HIS A 91 10.52 0.65 -2.51
N VAL A 92 10.98 0.58 -3.75
CA VAL A 92 10.96 -0.63 -4.57
C VAL A 92 12.38 -1.14 -4.71
N LYS A 93 12.59 -2.43 -4.45
CA LYS A 93 13.88 -3.09 -4.61
C LYS A 93 13.74 -4.39 -5.40
N LEU A 94 14.55 -4.54 -6.43
CA LEU A 94 14.67 -5.78 -7.18
C LEU A 94 15.40 -6.83 -6.32
N THR A 95 14.75 -7.98 -6.09
CA THR A 95 15.33 -9.08 -5.29
C THR A 95 15.84 -10.24 -6.12
N THR A 96 15.36 -10.40 -7.35
CA THR A 96 15.87 -11.44 -8.26
C THR A 96 15.82 -10.90 -9.67
N ALA A 97 17.00 -10.74 -10.26
CA ALA A 97 17.17 -10.40 -11.67
C ALA A 97 16.80 -11.63 -12.55
N PRO A 98 16.35 -11.42 -13.80
CA PRO A 98 16.15 -12.52 -14.75
C PRO A 98 17.42 -13.38 -14.85
N SER A 99 17.30 -14.70 -14.67
CA SER A 99 18.37 -15.68 -14.91
C SER A 99 18.10 -16.42 -16.22
N SER A 100 19.13 -16.63 -17.05
CA SER A 100 18.98 -17.18 -18.42
C SER A 100 18.62 -18.67 -18.50
N GLU A 101 18.33 -19.34 -17.38
CA GLU A 101 18.02 -20.77 -17.36
C GLU A 101 16.64 -21.02 -16.73
N SER A 102 15.68 -21.35 -17.59
CA SER A 102 14.29 -21.82 -17.36
C SER A 102 13.17 -20.76 -17.14
N LEU A 103 12.08 -20.94 -17.90
CA LEU A 103 10.91 -20.07 -18.08
C LEU A 103 10.03 -19.84 -16.82
N PRO A 104 9.20 -18.76 -16.78
CA PRO A 104 9.43 -17.41 -17.27
C PRO A 104 10.12 -16.57 -16.17
N GLU A 105 11.03 -15.71 -16.59
CA GLU A 105 11.75 -14.71 -15.79
C GLU A 105 10.79 -13.80 -15.00
N ARG A 106 10.32 -14.24 -13.83
CA ARG A 106 9.53 -13.38 -12.95
C ARG A 106 10.48 -12.52 -12.14
N THR A 107 10.72 -11.31 -12.64
CA THR A 107 11.30 -10.21 -11.88
C THR A 107 10.56 -10.08 -10.53
N ARG A 108 11.27 -10.28 -9.42
CA ARG A 108 10.68 -10.13 -8.08
C ARG A 108 11.06 -8.79 -7.49
N TRP A 109 10.06 -8.05 -7.05
CA TRP A 109 10.22 -6.77 -6.39
C TRP A 109 9.73 -6.87 -4.94
N ILE A 110 10.48 -6.27 -4.03
CA ILE A 110 10.00 -5.93 -2.69
C ILE A 110 9.58 -4.47 -2.72
N VAL A 111 8.40 -4.19 -2.18
CA VAL A 111 7.89 -2.83 -2.02
C VAL A 111 7.66 -2.58 -0.54
N THR A 112 8.26 -1.52 0.00
CA THR A 112 8.09 -1.08 1.39
C THR A 112 7.75 0.39 1.44
N THR A 113 7.32 0.89 2.60
CA THR A 113 7.07 2.30 2.83
C THR A 113 7.51 2.67 4.24
N ASP A 114 7.68 3.97 4.49
CA ASP A 114 7.90 4.51 5.82
C ASP A 114 6.68 4.25 6.73
N PRO A 115 6.86 4.28 8.07
CA PRO A 115 5.76 4.11 8.99
C PRO A 115 4.64 5.14 8.76
N ILE A 116 3.41 4.63 8.58
CA ILE A 116 2.23 5.47 8.39
C ILE A 116 1.68 5.88 9.77
N ASN A 117 1.52 7.18 10.00
CA ASN A 117 0.81 7.68 11.18
C ASN A 117 -0.70 7.66 10.93
N ARG A 118 -1.39 6.72 11.57
CA ARG A 118 -2.85 6.53 11.43
C ARG A 118 -3.68 7.79 11.76
N LYS A 119 -3.17 8.67 12.63
CA LYS A 119 -3.86 9.91 13.03
C LYS A 119 -4.05 10.86 11.84
N ASP A 120 -3.12 10.81 10.89
CA ASP A 120 -3.16 11.66 9.68
C ASP A 120 -4.31 11.27 8.74
N PHE A 121 -4.93 10.10 8.96
CA PHE A 121 -6.07 9.57 8.21
C PHE A 121 -7.34 9.50 9.05
N GLY A 122 -7.36 10.13 10.23
CA GLY A 122 -8.53 10.16 11.11
C GLY A 122 -8.83 8.82 11.81
N LEU A 123 -7.91 7.86 11.78
CA LEU A 123 -8.04 6.57 12.46
C LEU A 123 -7.62 6.70 13.93
N MET A 124 -8.47 7.34 14.73
CA MET A 124 -8.26 7.57 16.17
C MET A 124 -8.98 6.49 16.97
N PHE A 125 -8.41 6.05 18.10
CA PHE A 125 -9.23 5.35 19.09
C PHE A 125 -10.21 6.39 19.67
N SER A 126 -11.47 6.03 19.87
CA SER A 126 -12.39 6.89 20.61
C SER A 126 -11.82 7.18 22.01
N SER A 127 -12.00 8.41 22.48
CA SER A 127 -11.41 8.93 23.73
C SER A 127 -11.90 8.24 25.01
N ALA A 128 -12.72 7.19 24.91
CA ALA A 128 -13.21 6.41 26.05
C ALA A 128 -12.21 5.34 26.54
N THR A 129 -11.08 5.14 25.84
CA THR A 129 -10.11 4.07 26.15
C THR A 129 -8.68 4.59 26.43
N GLU A 130 -8.45 5.91 26.44
CA GLU A 130 -7.15 6.51 26.85
C GLU A 130 -7.14 6.95 28.33
N SER A 131 -7.74 6.14 29.20
CA SER A 131 -7.54 6.23 30.65
C SER A 131 -7.40 4.81 31.19
N ILE A 132 -6.16 4.34 31.35
CA ILE A 132 -5.59 3.55 32.44
C ILE A 132 -4.08 3.49 32.22
#